data_AF-A0A2X0QXT6-F1
#
_entry.id   AF-A0A2X0QXT6-F1
#
_cell.length_a   1.000
_cell.length_b   1.000
_cell.length_c   1.000
_cell.angle_alpha   90.00
_cell.angle_beta   90.00
_cell.angle_gamma   90.00
#
_symmetry.space_group_name_H-M   'P 1'
#
loop_
_entity.id
_entity.type
_entity.pdbx_description
1 polymer ?
#
loop_
_entity_poly.entity_id
_entity_poly.type
_entity_poly.pdbx_seq_one_letter_code
_entity_poly.pdbx_strand_id
1 'polypeptide(L)'
;MEQIRARSLEERRAAYAGYRINDQLTWYAKKAAFNRRMSRYFFWALIGVNTIAVVCAVLRMIYVKQPFWPTDAFVAMAASVLSWMQAKRFSELAASYALAAHEIGFIKEQSLLPDTPEKFSLFVGDAENAFSREHTQWVARKDV
;
A
#
# COMPACT_ATOMS: atom_id res chain seq x y z
N MET A 1 -22.68 20.13 -3.77
CA MET A 1 -22.55 20.16 -2.30
C MET A 1 -23.76 20.79 -1.60
N GLU A 2 -24.41 21.83 -2.14
CA GLU A 2 -25.59 22.45 -1.49
C GLU A 2 -26.84 21.55 -1.45
N GLN A 3 -27.10 20.78 -2.51
CA GLN A 3 -28.27 19.88 -2.57
C GLN A 3 -28.23 18.72 -1.55
N ILE A 4 -27.05 18.39 -1.00
CA ILE A 4 -26.91 17.37 0.05
C ILE A 4 -27.13 17.98 1.44
N ARG A 5 -26.80 19.26 1.64
CA ARG A 5 -27.01 19.93 2.94
C ARG A 5 -28.50 20.09 3.29
N ALA A 6 -29.37 20.17 2.27
CA ALA A 6 -30.83 20.26 2.42
C ALA A 6 -31.53 18.91 2.71
N ARG A 7 -30.79 17.79 2.68
CA ARG A 7 -31.33 16.45 2.92
C ARG A 7 -31.35 16.11 4.41
N SER A 8 -32.12 15.07 4.76
CA SER A 8 -32.18 14.55 6.12
C SER A 8 -30.79 14.11 6.62
N LEU A 9 -30.61 14.11 7.94
CA LEU A 9 -29.36 13.70 8.57
C LEU A 9 -28.92 12.29 8.13
N GLU A 10 -29.87 11.36 8.05
CA GLU A 10 -29.64 9.98 7.61
C GLU A 10 -29.14 9.90 6.17
N GLU A 11 -29.74 10.64 5.24
CA GLU A 11 -29.28 10.66 3.85
C GLU A 11 -27.87 11.28 3.72
N ARG A 12 -27.58 12.32 4.50
CA ARG A 12 -26.26 12.97 4.52
C ARG A 12 -25.19 12.03 5.08
N ARG A 13 -25.52 11.31 6.15
CA ARG A 13 -24.64 10.31 6.77
C ARG A 13 -24.37 9.14 5.83
N ALA A 14 -25.42 8.58 5.22
CA ALA A 14 -25.30 7.49 4.27
C ALA A 14 -24.47 7.90 3.04
N ALA A 15 -24.68 9.10 2.52
CA ALA A 15 -23.90 9.62 1.40
C ALA A 15 -22.42 9.83 1.78
N TYR A 16 -22.13 10.43 2.92
CA TYR A 16 -20.75 10.64 3.37
C TYR A 16 -20.02 9.31 3.66
N ALA A 17 -20.66 8.40 4.39
CA ALA A 17 -20.09 7.09 4.69
C ALA A 17 -19.88 6.25 3.42
N GLY A 18 -20.85 6.26 2.51
CA GLY A 18 -20.85 5.46 1.28
C GLY A 18 -19.92 5.99 0.19
N TYR A 19 -19.93 7.30 -0.07
CA TYR A 19 -19.15 7.88 -1.17
C TYR A 19 -17.78 8.38 -0.74
N ARG A 20 -17.63 8.91 0.48
CA ARG A 20 -16.36 9.52 0.92
C ARG A 20 -15.52 8.55 1.72
N ILE A 21 -16.04 8.05 2.85
CA ILE A 21 -15.28 7.19 3.75
C ILE A 21 -14.98 5.84 3.09
N ASN A 22 -15.97 5.21 2.47
CA ASN A 22 -15.79 3.90 1.86
C ASN A 22 -14.88 3.92 0.63
N ASP A 23 -14.90 5.01 -0.15
CA ASP A 23 -13.98 5.20 -1.27
C ASP A 23 -12.52 5.29 -0.79
N GLN A 24 -12.27 6.11 0.24
CA GLN A 24 -10.95 6.20 0.87
C GLN A 24 -10.50 4.85 1.42
N LEU A 25 -11.35 4.18 2.21
CA LEU A 25 -11.07 2.85 2.75
C LEU A 25 -10.68 1.87 1.64
N THR A 26 -11.46 1.84 0.57
CA THR A 26 -11.24 0.93 -0.56
C THR A 26 -9.93 1.26 -1.28
N TRP A 27 -9.62 2.54 -1.49
CA TRP A 27 -8.38 2.97 -2.11
C TRP A 27 -7.16 2.57 -1.29
N TYR A 28 -7.16 2.86 0.00
CA TYR A 28 -6.06 2.52 0.93
C TYR A 28 -5.88 1.00 1.03
N ALA A 29 -6.98 0.24 1.16
CA ALA A 29 -6.93 -1.22 1.22
C ALA A 29 -6.39 -1.84 -0.08
N LYS A 30 -6.85 -1.35 -1.25
CA LYS A 30 -6.32 -1.78 -2.56
C LYS A 30 -4.83 -1.46 -2.69
N LYS A 31 -4.40 -0.28 -2.24
CA LYS A 31 -3.00 0.13 -2.29
C LYS A 31 -2.12 -0.72 -1.38
N ALA A 32 -2.59 -1.06 -0.17
CA ALA A 32 -1.93 -2.00 0.72
C ALA A 32 -1.77 -3.38 0.06
N ALA A 33 -2.86 -3.93 -0.50
CA ALA A 33 -2.85 -5.22 -1.17
C ALA A 33 -1.91 -5.26 -2.38
N PHE A 34 -1.88 -4.20 -3.19
CA PHE A 34 -0.97 -4.07 -4.32
C PHE A 34 0.49 -4.12 -3.86
N ASN A 35 0.86 -3.30 -2.86
CA ASN A 35 2.23 -3.28 -2.35
C ASN A 35 2.63 -4.63 -1.73
N ARG A 36 1.72 -5.32 -1.01
CA ARG A 36 1.97 -6.70 -0.52
C ARG A 36 2.23 -7.67 -1.67
N ARG A 37 1.44 -7.59 -2.74
CA ARG A 37 1.62 -8.45 -3.91
C ARG A 37 2.95 -8.18 -4.61
N MET A 38 3.33 -6.92 -4.79
CA MET A 38 4.61 -6.55 -5.38
C MET A 38 5.79 -7.00 -4.53
N SER A 39 5.72 -6.82 -3.20
CA SER A 39 6.74 -7.32 -2.27
C SER A 39 6.95 -8.83 -2.43
N ARG A 40 5.86 -9.62 -2.45
CA ARG A 40 5.95 -11.07 -2.68
C ARG A 40 6.46 -11.43 -4.07
N TYR A 41 6.04 -10.72 -5.10
CA TYR A 41 6.48 -10.96 -6.47
C TYR A 41 8.00 -10.78 -6.60
N PHE A 42 8.53 -9.66 -6.12
CA PHE A 42 9.98 -9.40 -6.16
C PHE A 42 10.76 -10.36 -5.27
N PHE A 43 10.21 -10.75 -4.12
CA PHE A 43 10.82 -11.77 -3.26
C PHE A 43 10.97 -13.13 -3.99
N TRP A 44 9.91 -13.59 -4.66
CA TRP A 44 9.97 -14.81 -5.47
C TRP A 44 10.87 -14.68 -6.70
N ALA A 45 10.88 -13.51 -7.35
CA ALA A 45 11.80 -13.23 -8.44
C ALA A 45 13.26 -13.30 -7.97
N LEU A 46 13.57 -12.75 -6.79
CA LEU A 46 14.90 -12.81 -6.19
C LEU A 46 15.31 -14.26 -5.89
N ILE A 47 14.41 -15.06 -5.33
CA ILE A 47 14.65 -16.50 -5.10
C ILE A 47 14.96 -17.18 -6.43
N GLY A 48 14.13 -16.98 -7.46
CA GLY A 48 14.32 -17.60 -8.77
C GLY A 48 15.66 -17.25 -9.42
N VAL A 49 16.05 -15.96 -9.41
CA VAL A 49 17.34 -15.51 -9.95
C VAL A 49 18.50 -16.14 -9.18
N ASN A 50 18.44 -16.19 -7.85
CA ASN A 50 19.48 -16.83 -7.03
C ASN A 50 19.55 -18.34 -7.29
N THR A 51 18.42 -19.03 -7.42
CA THR A 51 18.39 -20.45 -7.77
C THR A 51 19.08 -20.70 -9.12
N ILE A 52 18.80 -19.88 -10.14
CA ILE A 52 19.47 -19.98 -11.44
C ILE A 52 20.97 -19.71 -11.31
N ALA A 53 21.37 -18.69 -10.54
CA ALA A 53 22.79 -18.39 -10.31
C ALA A 53 23.53 -19.58 -9.66
N VAL A 54 22.93 -20.21 -8.65
CA VAL A 54 23.49 -21.40 -7.98
C VAL A 54 23.59 -22.58 -8.93
N VAL A 55 22.53 -22.84 -9.72
CA VAL A 55 22.55 -23.92 -10.72
C VAL A 55 23.65 -23.68 -11.76
N CYS A 56 23.80 -22.46 -12.28
CA CYS A 56 24.89 -22.11 -13.19
C CYS A 56 26.27 -22.30 -12.54
N ALA A 57 26.43 -21.94 -11.26
CA ALA A 57 27.69 -22.14 -10.53
C ALA A 57 28.04 -23.63 -10.36
N VAL A 58 27.05 -24.48 -10.06
CA VAL A 58 27.24 -25.93 -9.96
C VAL A 58 27.57 -26.53 -11.33
N LEU A 59 26.85 -26.15 -12.38
CA LEU A 59 27.11 -26.62 -13.74
C LEU A 59 28.50 -26.21 -14.24
N ARG A 60 28.97 -25.01 -13.88
CA ARG A 60 30.35 -24.57 -14.17
C ARG A 60 31.39 -25.51 -13.57
N MET A 61 31.18 -26.05 -12.38
CA MET A 61 32.08 -27.03 -11.76
C MET A 61 32.07 -28.39 -12.48
N ILE A 62 30.94 -28.80 -13.04
CA ILE A 62 30.83 -30.08 -13.78
C ILE A 62 31.42 -29.95 -15.18
N TYR A 63 31.17 -28.82 -15.84
CA TYR A 63 31.56 -28.56 -17.23
C TYR A 63 32.73 -27.56 -17.31
N VAL A 64 33.84 -27.90 -16.65
CA VAL A 64 35.06 -27.06 -16.53
C VAL A 64 35.63 -26.64 -17.90
N LYS A 65 35.40 -27.43 -18.96
CA LYS A 65 35.91 -27.13 -20.31
C LYS A 65 35.15 -26.01 -21.04
N GLN A 66 34.01 -25.56 -20.52
CA GLN A 66 33.26 -24.44 -21.10
C GLN A 66 33.77 -23.11 -20.50
N PRO A 67 34.35 -22.21 -21.32
CA PRO A 67 35.00 -21.01 -20.82
C PRO A 67 34.02 -19.92 -20.37
N PHE A 68 32.78 -19.92 -20.87
CA PHE A 68 31.81 -18.85 -20.64
C PHE A 68 30.61 -19.34 -19.84
N TRP A 69 30.36 -18.71 -18.69
CA TRP A 69 29.20 -18.95 -17.84
C TRP A 69 28.54 -17.62 -17.45
N PRO A 70 27.22 -17.48 -17.59
CA PRO A 70 26.51 -16.23 -17.26
C PRO A 70 26.28 -16.04 -15.74
N THR A 71 27.01 -16.76 -14.88
CA THR A 71 26.81 -16.73 -13.42
C THR A 71 26.92 -15.31 -12.87
N ASP A 72 27.93 -14.55 -13.30
CA ASP A 72 28.17 -13.18 -12.84
C ASP A 72 27.00 -12.24 -13.23
N ALA A 73 26.38 -12.47 -14.39
CA ALA A 73 25.21 -11.71 -14.82
C ALA A 73 23.99 -11.98 -13.93
N PHE A 74 23.77 -13.24 -13.52
CA PHE A 74 22.69 -13.58 -12.59
C PHE A 74 22.93 -13.04 -11.18
N VAL A 75 24.18 -13.03 -10.71
CA VAL A 75 24.54 -12.40 -9.43
C VAL A 75 24.27 -10.89 -9.47
N ALA A 76 24.69 -10.20 -10.54
CA ALA A 76 24.41 -8.78 -10.73
C ALA A 76 22.90 -8.48 -10.80
N MET A 77 22.14 -9.36 -11.45
CA MET A 77 20.68 -9.27 -11.52
C MET A 77 20.04 -9.45 -10.14
N ALA A 78 20.49 -10.42 -9.34
CA ALA A 78 20.00 -10.62 -7.98
C ALA A 78 20.27 -9.39 -7.11
N ALA A 79 21.48 -8.83 -7.18
CA ALA A 79 21.84 -7.61 -6.45
C ALA A 79 20.97 -6.42 -6.87
N SER A 80 20.69 -6.29 -8.16
CA SER A 80 19.83 -5.22 -8.70
C SER A 80 18.38 -5.36 -8.24
N VAL A 81 17.81 -6.58 -8.24
CA VAL A 81 16.48 -6.86 -7.72
C VAL A 81 16.40 -6.55 -6.22
N LEU A 82 17.41 -6.98 -5.45
CA LEU A 82 17.48 -6.70 -4.02
C LEU A 82 17.54 -5.20 -3.73
N SER A 83 18.41 -4.46 -4.44
CA SER A 83 18.52 -3.01 -4.33
C SER A 83 17.20 -2.31 -4.69
N TRP A 84 16.49 -2.79 -5.73
CA TRP A 84 15.18 -2.25 -6.09
C TRP A 84 14.12 -2.49 -5.00
N MET A 85 14.12 -3.68 -4.38
CA MET A 85 13.24 -3.98 -3.25
C MET A 85 13.51 -3.05 -2.06
N GLN A 86 14.78 -2.82 -1.73
CA GLN A 86 15.17 -1.90 -0.66
C GLN A 86 14.80 -0.45 -0.98
N ALA A 87 14.98 0.00 -2.22
CA ALA A 87 14.60 1.34 -2.64
C ALA A 87 13.08 1.57 -2.61
N LYS A 88 12.28 0.57 -2.99
CA LYS A 88 10.81 0.71 -3.06
C LYS A 88 10.08 0.41 -1.77
N ARG A 89 10.70 -0.27 -0.80
CA ARG A 89 10.13 -0.55 0.55
C ARG A 89 8.68 -1.07 0.50
N PHE A 90 8.37 -1.94 -0.46
CA PHE A 90 7.00 -2.39 -0.73
C PHE A 90 6.30 -3.01 0.49
N SER A 91 7.04 -3.72 1.35
CA SER A 91 6.54 -4.30 2.59
C SER A 91 6.11 -3.24 3.60
N GLU A 92 6.90 -2.17 3.73
CA GLU A 92 6.61 -1.07 4.64
C GLU A 92 5.43 -0.24 4.15
N LEU A 93 5.40 0.12 2.87
CA LEU A 93 4.26 0.82 2.28
C LEU A 93 2.98 0.02 2.45
N ALA A 94 3.04 -1.29 2.23
CA ALA A 94 1.91 -2.17 2.47
C ALA A 94 1.40 -2.14 3.92
N ALA A 95 2.30 -2.09 4.90
CA ALA A 95 1.93 -2.01 6.31
C ALA A 95 1.30 -0.64 6.64
N SER A 96 1.91 0.46 6.21
CA SER A 96 1.39 1.82 6.44
C SER A 96 0.01 2.02 5.82
N TYR A 97 -0.20 1.58 4.57
CA TYR A 97 -1.52 1.68 3.94
C TYR A 97 -2.57 0.78 4.60
N ALA A 98 -2.18 -0.39 5.12
CA ALA A 98 -3.11 -1.27 5.83
C ALA A 98 -3.53 -0.66 7.18
N LEU A 99 -2.61 -0.01 7.89
CA LEU A 99 -2.90 0.71 9.12
C LEU A 99 -3.87 1.87 8.85
N ALA A 100 -3.59 2.70 7.84
CA ALA A 100 -4.48 3.81 7.45
C ALA A 100 -5.88 3.29 7.06
N ALA A 101 -5.97 2.20 6.29
CA ALA A 101 -7.26 1.58 5.99
C ALA A 101 -8.00 1.13 7.26
N HIS A 102 -7.30 0.56 8.24
CA HIS A 102 -7.89 0.16 9.51
C HIS A 102 -8.43 1.36 10.30
N GLU A 103 -7.66 2.45 10.39
CA GLU A 103 -8.08 3.69 11.06
C GLU A 103 -9.29 4.35 10.37
N ILE A 104 -9.32 4.36 9.03
CA ILE A 104 -10.49 4.84 8.26
C ILE A 104 -11.71 3.93 8.53
N GLY A 105 -11.49 2.62 8.69
CA GLY A 105 -12.53 1.68 9.11
C GLY A 105 -13.15 2.07 10.45
N PHE A 106 -12.34 2.48 11.42
CA PHE A 106 -12.82 2.95 12.72
C PHE A 106 -13.61 4.27 12.61
N ILE A 107 -13.14 5.22 11.78
CA ILE A 107 -13.89 6.47 11.49
C ILE A 107 -15.25 6.14 10.84
N LYS A 108 -15.32 5.11 9.98
CA LYS A 108 -16.58 4.66 9.38
C LYS A 108 -17.57 4.19 10.45
N GLU A 109 -17.13 3.42 11.43
CA GLU A 109 -17.98 2.98 12.54
C GLU A 109 -18.45 4.16 13.39
N GLN A 110 -17.56 5.12 13.67
CA GLN A 110 -17.91 6.34 14.40
C GLN A 110 -18.90 7.24 13.66
N SER A 111 -18.97 7.16 12.33
CA SER A 111 -19.91 7.96 11.53
C SER A 111 -21.38 7.70 11.87
N LEU A 112 -21.68 6.59 12.56
CA LEU A 112 -23.02 6.21 13.01
C LEU A 112 -23.41 6.85 14.36
N LEU A 113 -22.47 7.45 15.09
CA LEU A 113 -22.71 8.02 16.42
C LEU A 113 -23.39 9.41 16.43
N PRO A 114 -23.10 10.37 15.51
CA PRO A 114 -23.65 11.72 15.58
C PRO A 114 -25.15 11.82 15.32
N ASP A 115 -25.96 11.89 16.37
CA ASP A 115 -27.42 11.92 16.36
C ASP A 115 -28.05 13.26 15.95
N THR A 116 -27.26 14.35 15.88
CA THR A 116 -27.73 15.67 15.44
C THR A 116 -26.95 16.20 14.22
N PRO A 117 -27.55 17.10 13.40
CA PRO A 117 -26.87 17.73 12.27
C PRO A 117 -25.58 18.47 12.64
N GLU A 118 -25.54 19.11 13.81
CA GLU A 118 -24.39 19.87 14.31
C GLU A 118 -23.24 18.93 14.65
N LYS A 119 -23.52 17.87 15.41
CA LYS A 119 -22.53 16.84 15.75
C LYS A 119 -22.01 16.14 14.50
N PHE A 120 -22.88 15.89 13.52
CA PHE A 120 -22.46 15.30 12.24
C PHE A 120 -21.55 16.24 11.45
N SER A 121 -21.84 17.54 11.44
CA SER A 121 -20.98 18.51 10.75
C SER A 121 -19.60 18.65 11.41
N LEU A 122 -19.53 18.60 12.75
CA LEU A 122 -18.28 18.52 13.51
C LEU A 122 -17.50 17.26 13.16
N PHE A 123 -18.15 16.10 13.21
CA PHE A 123 -17.55 14.81 12.84
C PHE A 123 -16.96 14.82 11.42
N VAL A 124 -17.69 15.35 10.44
CA VAL A 124 -17.19 15.47 9.06
C VAL A 124 -15.94 16.35 9.01
N GLY A 125 -15.92 17.48 9.72
CA GLY A 125 -14.75 18.34 9.82
C GLY A 125 -13.54 17.64 10.42
N ASP A 126 -13.73 16.91 11.52
CA ASP A 126 -12.67 16.16 12.20
C ASP A 126 -12.14 15.02 11.33
N ALA A 127 -13.03 14.28 10.67
CA ALA A 127 -12.66 13.20 9.76
C ALA A 127 -11.87 13.72 8.54
N GLU A 128 -12.31 14.80 7.91
CA GLU A 128 -11.58 15.39 6.77
C GLU A 128 -10.22 15.98 7.20
N ASN A 129 -10.14 16.60 8.38
CA ASN A 129 -8.87 17.05 8.94
C ASN A 129 -7.92 15.89 9.22
N ALA A 130 -8.44 14.77 9.75
CA ALA A 130 -7.66 13.56 9.95
C ALA A 130 -7.14 12.99 8.62
N PHE A 131 -7.99 12.91 7.58
CA PHE A 131 -7.57 12.45 6.25
C PHE A 131 -6.51 13.37 5.63
N SER A 132 -6.66 14.69 5.76
CA SER A 132 -5.70 15.67 5.26
C SER A 132 -4.33 15.55 5.93
N ARG A 133 -4.33 15.36 7.27
CA ARG A 133 -3.11 15.12 8.05
C ARG A 133 -2.40 13.82 7.63
N GLU A 134 -3.14 12.72 7.53
CA GLU A 134 -2.58 11.43 7.10
C GLU A 134 -1.97 11.52 5.70
N HIS A 135 -2.65 12.20 4.77
CA HIS A 135 -2.13 12.40 3.42
C HIS A 135 -0.82 13.20 3.43
N THR A 136 -0.76 14.27 4.23
CA THR A 136 0.44 15.12 4.36
C THR A 136 1.60 14.34 4.97
N GLN A 137 1.35 13.60 6.05
CA GLN A 137 2.36 12.73 6.66
C GLN A 137 2.83 11.62 5.72
N TRP A 138 1.94 11.11 4.87
CA TRP A 138 2.30 10.13 3.86
C TRP A 138 3.19 10.72 2.77
N VAL A 139 2.88 11.92 2.26
CA VAL A 139 3.75 12.63 1.29
C VAL A 139 5.13 12.87 1.91
N ALA A 140 5.19 13.37 3.14
CA ALA A 140 6.46 13.60 3.84
C ALA A 140 7.27 12.31 4.04
N ARG A 141 6.63 11.15 4.27
CA ARG A 141 7.30 9.85 4.40
C ARG A 141 7.74 9.23 3.07
N LYS A 142 7.18 9.69 1.95
CA LYS A 142 7.51 9.19 0.62
C LYS A 142 8.75 9.87 0.03
N ASP A 143 9.01 11.12 0.42
CA ASP A 143 10.09 11.94 -0.11
C ASP A 143 11.43 11.77 0.63
N VAL A 144 11.48 10.89 1.64
CA VAL A 144 12.68 10.52 2.43
C VAL A 144 13.03 9.06 2.19
#